data_AF-A0A0C3ME01-F1
#
_entry.id   AF-A0A0C3ME01-F1
#
_cell.length_a   1.000
_cell.length_b   1.000
_cell.length_c   1.000
_cell.angle_alpha   90.00
_cell.angle_beta   90.00
_cell.angle_gamma   90.00
#
_symmetry.space_group_name_H-M   'P 1'
#
loop_
_entity.id
_entity.type
_entity.pdbx_description
1 polymer ?
#
loop_
_entity_poly.entity_id
_entity_poly.type
_entity_poly.pdbx_seq_one_letter_code
_entity_poly.pdbx_strand_id
1 'polypeptide(L)'
;MTLLDIPEELFVQICGYSGTRISWNIMVSCRSMYKLIECRAIWVNQLHQLSSEHAIVGGTYDLHSMSTSEIRQVVIRPHRFEQAVQFEEIKPIRYQTTMGDEFVFETKLAPGGRWLVTLCSPNSEQGPKFRRIWDLHSKAQVSEPCASLPVKEVDLVFSWS
;
A
#
# COMPACT_ATOMS: atom_id res chain seq x y z
N MET A 1 -17.44 -22.34 25.88
CA MET A 1 -17.87 -21.21 25.05
C MET A 1 -16.85 -21.04 23.95
N THR A 2 -17.23 -21.38 22.72
CA THR A 2 -16.39 -21.27 21.53
C THR A 2 -16.77 -19.99 20.77
N LEU A 3 -15.89 -19.49 19.90
CA LEU A 3 -16.19 -18.36 19.01
C LEU A 3 -17.42 -18.60 18.11
N LEU A 4 -17.81 -19.87 17.88
CA LEU A 4 -18.98 -20.25 17.09
C LEU A 4 -20.29 -20.12 17.86
N ASP A 5 -20.24 -19.98 19.19
CA ASP A 5 -21.42 -19.80 20.05
C ASP A 5 -21.81 -18.32 20.17
N ILE A 6 -21.02 -17.41 19.59
CA ILE A 6 -21.25 -15.96 19.63
C ILE A 6 -22.25 -15.59 18.54
N PRO A 7 -23.27 -14.74 18.83
CA PRO A 7 -24.14 -14.16 17.83
C PRO A 7 -23.35 -13.52 16.68
N GLU A 8 -23.80 -13.72 15.44
CA GLU A 8 -23.10 -13.26 14.24
C GLU A 8 -22.79 -11.75 14.27
N GLU A 9 -23.71 -10.95 14.78
CA GLU A 9 -23.56 -9.50 14.92
C GLU A 9 -22.38 -9.11 15.84
N LEU A 10 -22.24 -9.81 16.97
CA LEU A 10 -21.13 -9.60 17.89
C LEU A 10 -19.82 -10.10 17.30
N PHE A 11 -19.85 -11.20 16.54
CA PHE A 11 -18.69 -11.68 15.81
C PHE A 11 -18.21 -10.67 14.76
N VAL A 12 -19.13 -10.08 13.98
CA VAL A 12 -18.82 -9.02 13.01
C VAL A 12 -18.22 -7.79 13.69
N GLN A 13 -18.75 -7.37 14.84
CA GLN A 13 -18.17 -6.27 15.61
C GLN A 13 -16.76 -6.58 16.10
N ILE A 14 -16.55 -7.75 16.72
CA ILE A 14 -15.23 -8.21 17.17
C ILE A 14 -14.24 -8.20 16.00
N CYS A 15 -14.62 -8.75 14.85
CA CYS A 15 -13.77 -8.76 13.67
C CYS A 15 -13.52 -7.35 13.13
N GLY A 16 -14.50 -6.46 13.21
CA GLY A 16 -14.40 -5.06 12.83
C GLY A 16 -13.36 -4.27 13.64
N TYR A 17 -13.09 -4.66 14.88
CA TYR A 17 -12.06 -4.04 15.73
C TYR A 17 -10.74 -4.83 15.78
N SER A 18 -10.71 -6.05 15.26
CA SER A 18 -9.50 -6.86 15.26
C SER A 18 -8.58 -6.47 14.11
N GLY A 19 -7.27 -6.66 14.22
CA GLY A 19 -6.35 -6.35 13.10
C GLY A 19 -6.49 -7.32 11.92
N THR A 20 -5.94 -6.92 10.77
CA THR A 20 -5.92 -7.73 9.53
C THR A 20 -5.32 -9.12 9.73
N ARG A 21 -4.33 -9.24 10.61
CA ARG A 21 -3.70 -10.51 11.01
C ARG A 21 -4.66 -11.47 11.71
N ILE A 22 -5.52 -10.97 12.58
CA ILE A 22 -6.52 -11.79 13.29
C ILE A 22 -7.55 -12.29 12.28
N SER A 23 -8.03 -11.38 11.42
CA SER A 23 -8.94 -11.72 10.32
C SER A 23 -8.36 -12.81 9.41
N TRP A 24 -7.07 -12.72 9.05
CA TRP A 24 -6.39 -13.76 8.29
C TRP A 24 -6.37 -15.11 9.02
N ASN A 25 -5.96 -15.12 10.29
CA ASN A 25 -5.91 -16.34 11.09
C ASN A 25 -7.28 -17.03 11.19
N ILE A 26 -8.36 -16.26 11.36
CA ILE A 26 -9.73 -16.78 11.40
C ILE A 26 -10.09 -17.45 10.08
N MET A 27 -9.79 -16.83 8.93
CA MET A 27 -10.08 -17.40 7.61
C MET A 27 -9.39 -18.74 7.37
N VAL A 28 -8.12 -18.87 7.77
CA VAL A 28 -7.34 -20.10 7.54
C VAL A 28 -7.57 -21.19 8.59
N SER A 29 -8.32 -20.88 9.65
CA SER A 29 -8.56 -21.82 10.76
C SER A 29 -9.53 -22.95 10.39
N CYS A 30 -10.75 -22.61 9.95
CA CYS A 30 -11.75 -23.63 9.58
C CYS A 30 -12.84 -23.07 8.65
N ARG A 31 -13.58 -23.97 7.97
CA ARG A 31 -14.63 -23.60 7.01
C ARG A 31 -15.77 -22.79 7.63
N SER A 32 -16.15 -23.08 8.87
CA SER A 32 -17.22 -22.36 9.56
C SER A 32 -16.81 -20.91 9.84
N MET A 33 -15.60 -20.70 10.34
CA MET A 33 -15.03 -19.37 10.58
C MET A 33 -14.84 -18.58 9.28
N TYR A 34 -14.39 -19.26 8.22
CA TYR A 34 -14.28 -18.66 6.90
C TYR A 34 -15.62 -18.09 6.42
N LYS A 35 -16.74 -18.81 6.62
CA LYS A 35 -18.06 -18.32 6.24
C LYS A 35 -18.49 -17.10 7.05
N LEU A 36 -18.24 -17.10 8.36
CA LEU A 36 -18.59 -15.98 9.23
C LEU A 36 -17.84 -14.70 8.88
N ILE A 37 -16.57 -14.82 8.50
CA ILE A 37 -15.75 -13.68 8.12
C ILE A 37 -15.94 -13.25 6.65
N GLU A 38 -16.77 -13.94 5.86
CA GLU A 38 -17.08 -13.56 4.47
C GLU A 38 -17.99 -12.31 4.38
N CYS A 39 -18.48 -11.82 5.53
CA CYS A 39 -19.28 -10.60 5.62
C CYS A 39 -18.51 -9.37 5.06
N ARG A 40 -19.12 -8.68 4.09
CA ARG A 40 -18.55 -7.50 3.43
C ARG A 40 -18.23 -6.37 4.42
N ALA A 41 -19.07 -6.16 5.43
CA ALA A 41 -18.90 -5.09 6.41
C ALA A 41 -17.58 -5.21 7.17
N ILE A 42 -17.14 -6.44 7.48
CA ILE A 42 -15.85 -6.71 8.12
C ILE A 42 -14.73 -6.17 7.24
N TRP A 43 -14.68 -6.57 5.98
CA TRP A 43 -13.60 -6.19 5.06
C TRP A 43 -13.59 -4.71 4.70
N VAL A 44 -14.76 -4.08 4.58
CA VAL A 44 -14.85 -2.63 4.38
C VAL A 44 -14.29 -1.87 5.58
N ASN A 45 -14.66 -2.26 6.81
CA ASN A 45 -14.12 -1.64 8.03
C ASN A 45 -12.61 -1.83 8.14
N GLN A 46 -12.11 -3.03 7.84
CA GLN A 46 -10.66 -3.31 7.81
C GLN A 46 -9.93 -2.45 6.77
N LEU A 47 -10.52 -2.26 5.58
CA LEU A 47 -9.92 -1.44 4.53
C LEU A 47 -9.90 0.05 4.95
N HIS A 48 -10.94 0.54 5.62
CA HIS A 48 -10.94 1.87 6.19
C HIS A 48 -9.84 2.06 7.25
N GLN A 49 -9.67 1.08 8.14
CA GLN A 49 -8.59 1.11 9.15
C GLN A 49 -7.21 1.15 8.50
N LEU A 50 -6.94 0.25 7.56
CA LEU A 50 -5.69 0.26 6.79
C LEU A 50 -5.46 1.57 6.05
N SER A 51 -6.51 2.13 5.45
CA SER A 51 -6.41 3.39 4.71
C SER A 51 -6.08 4.54 5.66
N SER A 52 -6.66 4.55 6.86
CA SER A 52 -6.34 5.53 7.90
C SER A 52 -4.92 5.35 8.44
N GLU A 53 -4.49 4.10 8.66
CA GLU A 53 -3.17 3.78 9.23
C GLU A 53 -2.02 4.13 8.26
N HIS A 54 -2.23 3.88 6.98
CA HIS A 54 -1.20 4.08 5.95
C HIS A 54 -1.43 5.32 5.08
N ALA A 55 -2.31 6.24 5.51
CA ALA A 55 -2.69 7.45 4.76
C ALA A 55 -3.04 7.17 3.29
N ILE A 56 -3.72 6.04 3.01
CA ILE A 56 -4.22 5.73 1.68
C ILE A 56 -5.40 6.65 1.41
N VAL A 57 -5.25 7.54 0.43
CA VAL A 57 -6.28 8.53 0.07
C VAL A 57 -7.59 7.80 -0.25
N GLY A 58 -8.72 8.29 0.28
CA GLY A 58 -10.03 7.66 0.15
C GLY A 58 -10.53 7.44 -1.29
N GLY A 59 -9.92 8.08 -2.30
CA GLY A 59 -10.18 7.85 -3.72
C GLY A 59 -9.37 6.69 -4.35
N THR A 60 -8.48 6.03 -3.59
CA THR A 60 -7.65 4.93 -4.11
C THR A 60 -8.48 3.68 -4.37
N TYR A 61 -9.52 3.46 -3.57
CA TYR A 61 -10.41 2.30 -3.67
C TYR A 61 -11.85 2.78 -3.80
N ASP A 62 -12.47 2.47 -4.94
CA ASP A 62 -13.91 2.66 -5.08
C ASP A 62 -14.65 1.51 -4.39
N LEU A 63 -14.93 1.69 -3.10
CA LEU A 63 -15.59 0.69 -2.27
C LEU A 63 -16.99 0.30 -2.78
N HIS A 64 -17.62 1.12 -3.62
CA HIS A 64 -18.94 0.80 -4.17
C HIS A 64 -18.86 -0.15 -5.35
N SER A 65 -17.84 -0.02 -6.21
CA SER A 65 -17.65 -0.90 -7.36
C SER A 65 -16.90 -2.19 -7.04
N MET A 66 -16.05 -2.20 -6.00
CA MET A 66 -15.28 -3.40 -5.63
C MET A 66 -16.16 -4.52 -5.07
N SER A 67 -15.97 -5.74 -5.56
CA SER A 67 -16.55 -6.96 -4.97
C SER A 67 -15.96 -7.24 -3.59
N THR A 68 -16.67 -8.02 -2.76
CA THR A 68 -16.18 -8.41 -1.42
C THR A 68 -14.84 -9.15 -1.50
N SER A 69 -14.65 -9.96 -2.55
CA SER A 69 -13.39 -10.68 -2.76
C SER A 69 -12.23 -9.72 -3.05
N GLU A 70 -12.46 -8.67 -3.86
CA GLU A 70 -11.44 -7.66 -4.16
C GLU A 70 -11.06 -6.86 -2.92
N ILE A 71 -12.04 -6.38 -2.15
CA ILE A 71 -11.80 -5.65 -0.89
C ILE A 71 -10.96 -6.51 0.05
N ARG A 72 -11.36 -7.78 0.22
CA ARG A 72 -10.63 -8.74 1.06
C ARG A 72 -9.18 -8.94 0.57
N GLN A 73 -8.97 -9.13 -0.73
CA GLN A 73 -7.61 -9.30 -1.29
C GLN A 73 -6.74 -8.08 -1.01
N VAL A 74 -7.29 -6.87 -1.14
CA VAL A 74 -6.58 -5.62 -0.79
C VAL A 74 -6.22 -5.58 0.69
N VAL A 75 -7.16 -5.89 1.58
CA VAL A 75 -6.95 -5.88 3.04
C VAL A 75 -5.87 -6.88 3.50
N ILE A 76 -5.83 -8.05 2.88
CA ILE A 76 -4.89 -9.12 3.27
C ILE A 76 -3.49 -8.89 2.70
N ARG A 77 -3.38 -8.15 1.60
CA ARG A 77 -2.14 -8.01 0.83
C ARG A 77 -0.95 -7.51 1.67
N PRO A 78 -1.10 -6.50 2.57
CA PRO A 78 -0.01 -6.08 3.45
C PRO A 78 0.52 -7.22 4.30
N HIS A 79 -0.37 -7.99 4.95
CA HIS A 79 0.06 -9.11 5.80
C HIS A 79 0.77 -10.22 5.01
N ARG A 80 0.28 -10.55 3.81
CA ARG A 80 0.96 -11.52 2.93
C ARG A 80 2.33 -11.01 2.48
N PHE A 81 2.44 -9.71 2.23
CA PHE A 81 3.70 -9.08 1.87
C PHE A 81 4.70 -9.13 3.05
N GLU A 82 4.26 -8.79 4.26
CA GLU A 82 5.09 -8.90 5.47
C GLU A 82 5.65 -10.31 5.68
N GLN A 83 4.80 -11.34 5.54
CA GLN A 83 5.24 -12.73 5.62
C GLN A 83 6.28 -13.05 4.54
N ALA A 84 6.02 -12.65 3.29
CA ALA A 84 6.95 -12.90 2.20
C ALA A 84 8.28 -12.15 2.37
N VAL A 85 8.30 -10.97 3.02
CA VAL A 85 9.55 -10.28 3.41
C VAL A 85 10.26 -11.08 4.50
N GLN A 86 9.53 -11.48 5.54
CA GLN A 86 10.09 -12.19 6.70
C GLN A 86 10.75 -13.52 6.32
N PHE A 87 10.18 -14.23 5.34
CA PHE A 87 10.69 -15.50 4.84
C PHE A 87 11.61 -15.36 3.61
N GLU A 88 12.04 -14.13 3.28
CA GLU A 88 12.90 -13.83 2.12
C GLU A 88 12.38 -14.36 0.77
N GLU A 89 11.06 -14.55 0.67
CA GLU A 89 10.38 -15.02 -0.55
C GLU A 89 10.25 -13.91 -1.59
N ILE A 90 10.45 -12.66 -1.19
CA ILE A 90 10.45 -11.50 -2.09
C ILE A 90 11.84 -11.31 -2.68
N LYS A 91 11.91 -11.40 -4.01
CA LYS A 91 13.06 -10.92 -4.77
C LYS A 91 12.87 -9.44 -5.06
N PRO A 92 13.69 -8.53 -4.47
CA PRO A 92 13.56 -7.11 -4.73
C PRO A 92 13.75 -6.83 -6.22
N ILE A 93 12.83 -6.09 -6.81
CA ILE A 93 13.01 -5.56 -8.16
C ILE A 93 14.01 -4.41 -8.03
N ARG A 94 15.16 -4.54 -8.69
CA ARG A 94 16.17 -3.49 -8.76
C ARG A 94 16.02 -2.74 -10.07
N TYR A 95 15.65 -1.47 -9.98
CA TYR A 95 15.69 -0.56 -11.10
C TYR A 95 17.07 0.09 -11.15
N GLN A 96 17.76 -0.04 -12.28
CA GLN A 96 18.93 0.78 -12.57
C GLN A 96 18.49 2.02 -13.35
N THR A 97 19.06 3.17 -13.02
CA THR A 97 18.84 4.44 -13.72
C THR A 97 20.14 4.86 -14.37
N THR A 98 20.08 5.56 -15.52
CA THR A 98 21.30 6.14 -16.11
C THR A 98 21.77 7.39 -15.37
N MET A 99 20.96 7.90 -14.43
CA MET A 99 21.29 9.06 -13.64
C MET A 99 22.19 8.67 -12.47
N GLY A 100 23.49 8.59 -12.79
CA GLY A 100 24.55 8.50 -11.79
C GLY A 100 24.74 9.83 -11.07
N ASP A 101 25.24 9.76 -9.84
CA ASP A 101 25.70 10.91 -9.04
C ASP A 101 24.59 11.86 -8.53
N GLU A 102 23.46 11.28 -8.11
CA GLU A 102 22.37 12.03 -7.47
C GLU A 102 21.95 11.42 -6.14
N PHE A 103 21.49 12.29 -5.24
CA PHE A 103 20.90 11.92 -3.97
C PHE A 103 19.37 12.03 -4.04
N VAL A 104 18.67 11.01 -3.56
CA VAL A 104 17.20 11.01 -3.42
C VAL A 104 16.85 11.35 -1.97
N PHE A 105 16.22 12.51 -1.77
CA PHE A 105 15.81 12.98 -0.44
C PHE A 105 14.47 12.40 0.01
N GLU A 106 13.54 12.26 -0.94
CA GLU A 106 12.17 11.88 -0.65
C GLU A 106 11.64 10.98 -1.75
N THR A 107 10.84 10.01 -1.35
CA THR A 107 10.13 9.10 -2.24
C THR A 107 8.68 8.99 -1.80
N LYS A 108 7.75 9.09 -2.75
CA LYS A 108 6.31 8.90 -2.52
C LYS A 108 5.72 8.06 -3.64
N LEU A 109 4.90 7.08 -3.27
CA LEU A 109 4.06 6.37 -4.24
C LEU A 109 2.83 7.21 -4.54
N ALA A 110 2.50 7.40 -5.80
CA ALA A 110 1.21 7.98 -6.17
C ALA A 110 0.08 7.00 -5.81
N PRO A 111 -1.15 7.51 -5.55
CA PRO A 111 -2.33 6.66 -5.40
C PRO A 111 -2.43 5.65 -6.53
N GLY A 112 -2.74 4.39 -6.19
CA GLY A 112 -2.78 3.27 -7.14
C GLY A 112 -1.44 2.57 -7.39
N GLY A 113 -0.31 3.08 -6.86
CA GLY A 113 0.95 2.36 -6.73
C GLY A 113 1.74 2.09 -8.01
N ARG A 114 1.28 2.58 -9.17
CA ARG A 114 2.01 2.49 -10.44
C ARG A 114 3.17 3.49 -10.52
N TRP A 115 2.94 4.71 -10.02
CA TRP A 115 3.88 5.80 -10.20
C TRP A 115 4.65 6.05 -8.90
N LEU A 116 5.97 6.14 -9.00
CA LEU A 116 6.82 6.62 -7.94
C LEU A 116 7.18 8.07 -8.24
N VAL A 117 7.11 8.94 -7.24
CA VAL A 117 7.61 10.31 -7.30
C VAL A 117 8.82 10.40 -6.39
N THR A 118 9.93 10.91 -6.92
CA THR A 118 11.14 11.15 -6.13
C THR A 118 11.52 12.62 -6.16
N LEU A 119 12.03 13.13 -5.05
CA LEU A 119 12.74 14.40 -4.99
C LEU A 119 14.24 14.10 -4.93
N CYS A 120 14.99 14.55 -5.93
CA CYS A 120 16.44 14.34 -6.00
C CYS A 120 17.21 15.64 -6.23
N SER A 121 18.51 15.62 -5.92
CA SER A 121 19.47 16.62 -6.36
C SER A 121 20.72 15.94 -6.89
N PRO A 122 21.47 16.63 -7.75
CA PRO A 122 22.86 16.31 -7.98
C PRO A 122 23.64 16.21 -6.66
N ASN A 123 24.65 15.34 -6.62
CA ASN A 123 25.59 15.29 -5.51
C ASN A 123 26.50 16.52 -5.44
N SER A 124 26.61 17.29 -6.53
CA SER A 124 27.25 18.61 -6.49
C SER A 124 26.40 19.57 -5.65
N GLU A 125 27.01 20.20 -4.64
CA GLU A 125 26.35 21.02 -3.62
C GLU A 125 25.56 22.24 -4.18
N GLN A 126 25.61 22.50 -5.49
CA GLN A 126 25.00 23.66 -6.15
C GLN A 126 24.02 23.29 -7.28
N GLY A 127 23.60 22.03 -7.36
CA GLY A 127 22.70 21.56 -8.42
C GLY A 127 21.22 21.89 -8.17
N PRO A 128 20.42 22.16 -9.23
CA PRO A 128 18.98 22.30 -9.08
C PRO A 128 18.35 20.98 -8.60
N LYS A 129 17.34 21.07 -7.72
CA LYS A 129 16.55 19.92 -7.29
C LYS A 129 15.52 19.55 -8.35
N PHE A 130 15.21 18.26 -8.46
CA PHE A 130 14.23 17.75 -9.42
C PHE A 130 13.18 16.88 -8.72
N ARG A 131 11.92 17.06 -9.11
CA ARG A 131 10.86 16.07 -8.91
C ARG A 131 10.82 15.18 -10.14
N ARG A 132 10.84 13.87 -9.93
CA ARG A 132 10.84 12.88 -11.00
C ARG A 132 9.71 11.90 -10.82
N ILE A 133 9.13 11.49 -11.94
CA ILE A 133 8.04 10.52 -11.98
C ILE A 133 8.55 9.28 -12.69
N TRP A 134 8.41 8.13 -12.03
CA TRP A 134 8.86 6.83 -12.52
C TRP A 134 7.66 5.91 -12.69
N ASP A 135 7.61 5.16 -13.80
CA ASP A 135 6.63 4.09 -14.01
C ASP A 135 7.17 2.77 -13.45
N LEU A 136 6.63 2.33 -12.31
CA LEU A 136 7.00 1.06 -11.67
C LEU A 136 6.48 -0.17 -12.42
N HIS A 137 5.65 0.01 -13.46
CA HIS A 137 5.23 -1.09 -14.33
C HIS A 137 6.10 -1.22 -15.57
N SER A 138 7.07 -0.31 -15.76
CA SER A 138 8.05 -0.45 -16.84
C SER A 138 8.82 -1.76 -16.67
N LYS A 139 8.84 -2.57 -17.72
CA LYS A 139 9.66 -3.80 -17.77
C LYS A 139 11.10 -3.52 -18.21
N ALA A 140 11.48 -2.25 -18.35
CA ALA A 140 12.81 -1.86 -18.77
C ALA A 140 13.82 -2.13 -17.64
N GLN A 141 14.90 -2.83 -17.98
CA GLN A 141 15.98 -3.16 -17.04
C GLN A 141 16.73 -1.90 -16.57
N VAL A 142 16.80 -0.90 -17.44
CA VAL A 142 17.21 0.48 -17.12
C VAL A 142 15.99 1.37 -17.28
N SER A 143 15.59 2.04 -16.21
CA SER A 143 14.42 2.91 -16.19
C SER A 143 14.84 4.37 -16.08
N GLU A 144 14.36 5.16 -17.04
CA GLU A 144 14.40 6.62 -16.99
C GLU A 144 13.10 7.15 -16.40
N PRO A 145 13.11 8.33 -15.74
CA PRO A 145 11.88 8.95 -15.32
C PRO A 145 11.06 9.34 -16.55
N CYS A 146 9.75 9.11 -16.47
CA CYS A 146 8.80 9.53 -17.50
C CYS A 146 8.67 11.05 -17.57
N ALA A 147 8.96 11.74 -16.46
CA ALA A 147 9.00 13.19 -16.38
C ALA A 147 10.00 13.66 -15.32
N SER A 148 10.66 14.78 -15.60
CA SER A 148 11.60 15.47 -14.71
C SER A 148 11.25 16.95 -14.65
N LEU A 149 10.96 17.46 -13.46
CA LEU A 149 10.52 18.83 -13.23
C LEU A 149 11.49 19.51 -12.24
N PRO A 150 12.10 20.65 -12.58
CA PRO A 150 12.92 21.40 -11.64
C PRO A 150 12.06 21.96 -10.50
N VAL A 151 12.56 21.89 -9.28
CA VAL A 151 11.88 22.41 -8.08
C VAL A 151 12.43 23.79 -7.79
N LYS A 152 11.55 24.80 -7.75
CA LYS A 152 11.91 26.13 -7.26
C LYS A 152 11.87 26.12 -5.73
N GLU A 153 12.76 26.86 -5.06
CA GLU A 153 12.85 26.86 -3.57
C GLU A 153 11.51 27.14 -2.87
N VAL A 154 10.60 27.87 -3.52
CA VAL A 154 9.26 28.21 -3.01
C VAL A 154 8.29 27.00 -3.00
N ASP A 155 8.58 25.94 -3.76
CA ASP A 155 7.70 24.77 -3.91
C ASP A 155 7.96 23.66 -2.86
N LEU A 156 8.93 23.88 -1.95
CA LEU A 156 9.30 22.94 -0.88
C LEU A 156 8.33 22.94 0.31
N VAL A 157 7.41 23.93 0.39
CA VAL A 157 6.52 24.14 1.55
C VAL A 157 5.17 23.39 1.42
N PHE A 158 4.82 22.86 0.25
CA PHE A 158 3.60 22.05 0.12
C PHE A 158 3.86 20.59 0.51
N SER A 159 3.90 20.35 1.82
CA SER A 159 3.75 19.01 2.38
C SER A 159 2.31 18.54 2.16
N TRP A 160 2.11 17.71 1.14
CA TRP A 160 0.85 16.99 0.95
C TRP A 160 0.74 15.93 2.04
N SER A 161 -0.04 16.25 3.07
CA SER A 161 -0.57 15.37 4.12
C SER A 161 -1.71 14.51 3.58
#